data_AF-A0A9E1T7K8-F1
#
_entry.id   AF-A0A9E1T7K8-F1
#
_cell.length_a   1.000
_cell.length_b   1.000
_cell.length_c   1.000
_cell.angle_alpha   90.00
_cell.angle_beta   90.00
_cell.angle_gamma   90.00
#
_symmetry.space_group_name_H-M   'P 1'
#
loop_
_entity.id
_entity.type
_entity.pdbx_description
1 polymer ?
#
loop_
_entity_poly.entity_id
_entity_poly.type
_entity_poly.pdbx_seq_one_letter_code
_entity_poly.pdbx_strand_id
1 'polypeptide(L)'
;KLTAAAGTPDRATQDAMTLWLIDEMDATLWTAAKHDFVLPEDKRVPEIAPAMHSAFDRSAKSLAKQLGDKPFLMGEAISLPDLLAVHCMGWAFGAGFPALPDRLKAYSKQLRARPAFRAAGAR
;
A
#
# COMPACT_ATOMS: atom_id res chain seq x y z
N LYS A 1 -8.51 -18.62 2.29
CA LYS A 1 -9.27 -17.44 2.79
C LYS A 1 -8.26 -16.33 3.07
N LEU A 2 -8.57 -15.07 2.74
CA LEU A 2 -7.65 -13.92 2.92
C LEU A 2 -8.00 -13.07 4.15
N THR A 3 -9.12 -13.38 4.80
CA THR A 3 -9.61 -12.66 5.97
C THR A 3 -9.76 -13.59 7.16
N ALA A 4 -9.48 -13.05 8.35
CA ALA A 4 -9.77 -13.72 9.61
C ALA A 4 -11.28 -13.80 9.86
N ALA A 5 -11.69 -14.73 10.71
CA ALA A 5 -13.09 -14.95 11.05
C ALA A 5 -13.70 -13.71 11.72
N ALA A 6 -14.91 -13.32 11.30
CA ALA A 6 -15.62 -12.18 11.87
C ALA A 6 -15.84 -12.36 13.38
N GLY A 7 -15.81 -11.25 14.13
CA GLY A 7 -16.01 -11.25 15.58
C GLY A 7 -14.81 -11.73 16.40
N THR A 8 -13.62 -11.86 15.81
CA THR A 8 -12.41 -12.30 16.51
C THR A 8 -11.38 -11.17 16.66
N PRO A 9 -10.48 -11.24 17.66
CA PRO A 9 -9.36 -10.29 17.80
C PRO A 9 -8.44 -10.25 16.57
N ASP A 10 -8.21 -11.39 15.92
CA ASP A 10 -7.42 -11.46 14.69
C ASP A 10 -8.05 -10.64 13.57
N ARG A 11 -9.37 -10.67 13.46
CA ARG A 11 -10.09 -9.85 12.50
C ARG A 11 -10.01 -8.37 12.82
N ALA A 12 -10.13 -7.98 14.09
CA ALA A 12 -9.93 -6.58 14.49
C ALA A 12 -8.52 -6.07 14.14
N THR A 13 -7.50 -6.90 14.37
CA THR A 13 -6.10 -6.54 14.04
C THR A 13 -5.88 -6.45 12.53
N GLN A 14 -6.50 -7.35 11.75
CA GLN A 14 -6.48 -7.28 10.30
C GLN A 14 -7.18 -6.02 9.78
N ASP A 15 -8.37 -5.70 10.29
CA ASP A 15 -9.14 -4.54 9.86
C ASP A 15 -8.38 -3.25 10.21
N ALA A 16 -7.74 -3.17 11.38
CA ALA A 16 -6.88 -2.06 11.76
C ALA A 16 -5.71 -1.86 10.77
N MET A 17 -5.04 -2.94 10.35
CA MET A 17 -3.99 -2.87 9.33
C MET A 17 -4.53 -2.41 7.98
N THR A 18 -5.71 -2.91 7.57
CA THR A 18 -6.35 -2.50 6.32
C THR A 18 -6.71 -1.02 6.34
N LEU A 19 -7.32 -0.52 7.42
CA LEU A 19 -7.67 0.89 7.57
C LEU A 19 -6.43 1.78 7.58
N TRP A 20 -5.38 1.39 8.30
CA TRP A 20 -4.12 2.12 8.30
C TRP A 20 -3.51 2.24 6.90
N LEU A 21 -3.54 1.17 6.09
CA LEU A 21 -3.06 1.21 4.69
C LEU A 21 -3.90 2.17 3.83
N ILE A 22 -5.22 2.21 4.05
CA ILE A 22 -6.13 3.13 3.34
C ILE A 22 -5.77 4.57 3.68
N ASP A 23 -5.66 4.88 4.97
CA ASP A 23 -5.47 6.25 5.44
C ASP A 23 -4.06 6.79 5.16
N GLU A 24 -3.03 5.95 5.32
CA GLU A 24 -1.64 6.40 5.27
C GLU A 24 -0.96 6.20 3.91
N MET A 25 -1.42 5.23 3.10
CA MET A 25 -0.82 4.94 1.80
C MET A 25 -1.77 5.30 0.66
N ASP A 26 -2.94 4.68 0.60
CA ASP A 26 -3.88 4.86 -0.53
C ASP A 26 -4.38 6.30 -0.64
N ALA A 27 -4.83 6.90 0.47
CA ALA A 27 -5.30 8.27 0.49
C ALA A 27 -4.23 9.28 0.07
N THR A 28 -2.96 9.03 0.45
CA THR A 28 -1.81 9.85 0.02
C THR A 28 -1.60 9.78 -1.49
N LEU A 29 -1.61 8.57 -2.06
CA LEU A 29 -1.49 8.35 -3.50
C LEU A 29 -2.65 8.98 -4.27
N TRP A 30 -3.87 8.80 -3.78
CA TRP A 30 -5.06 9.32 -4.42
C TRP A 30 -5.16 10.84 -4.35
N THR A 31 -4.72 11.44 -3.24
CA THR A 31 -4.64 12.90 -3.12
C THR A 31 -3.66 13.47 -4.15
N ALA A 32 -2.48 12.87 -4.31
CA ALA A 32 -1.54 13.30 -5.36
C ALA A 32 -2.14 13.14 -6.76
N ALA A 33 -2.71 11.97 -7.08
CA ALA A 33 -3.31 11.72 -8.39
C ALA A 33 -4.47 12.68 -8.72
N LYS A 34 -5.26 13.07 -7.72
CA LYS A 34 -6.31 14.10 -7.88
C LYS A 34 -5.77 15.41 -8.40
N HIS A 35 -4.70 15.90 -7.78
CA HIS A 35 -4.10 17.17 -8.15
C HIS A 35 -3.12 17.08 -9.32
N ASP A 36 -2.77 15.87 -9.77
CA ASP A 36 -1.99 15.63 -10.96
C ASP A 36 -2.87 15.56 -12.23
N PHE A 37 -3.83 14.62 -12.27
CA PHE A 37 -4.59 14.34 -13.50
C PHE A 37 -6.10 14.09 -13.35
N VAL A 38 -6.64 13.77 -12.15
CA VAL A 38 -8.06 13.41 -12.03
C VAL A 38 -8.98 14.64 -11.97
N LEU A 39 -8.58 15.70 -11.25
CA LEU A 39 -9.40 16.90 -11.14
C LEU A 39 -9.35 17.74 -12.42
N PRO A 40 -10.36 18.59 -12.68
CA PRO A 40 -10.24 19.71 -13.62
C PRO A 40 -9.01 20.57 -13.30
N GLU A 41 -8.31 21.08 -14.33
CA GLU A 41 -7.05 21.81 -14.17
C GLU A 41 -7.17 23.01 -13.22
N ASP A 42 -8.29 23.74 -13.27
CA ASP A 42 -8.59 24.90 -12.42
C ASP A 42 -8.80 24.55 -10.93
N LYS A 43 -8.90 23.27 -10.58
CA LYS A 43 -9.04 22.77 -9.21
C LYS A 43 -7.79 22.04 -8.70
N ARG A 44 -6.75 21.92 -9.52
CA ARG A 44 -5.50 21.27 -9.14
C ARG A 44 -4.64 22.20 -8.29
N VAL A 45 -3.84 21.59 -7.41
CA VAL A 45 -2.92 22.29 -6.50
C VAL A 45 -1.59 21.53 -6.58
N PRO A 46 -0.75 21.81 -7.59
CA PRO A 46 0.45 21.01 -7.86
C PRO A 46 1.45 21.01 -6.68
N GLU A 47 1.44 22.04 -5.85
CA GLU A 47 2.28 22.18 -4.66
C GLU A 47 2.02 21.12 -3.58
N ILE A 48 0.93 20.35 -3.67
CA ILE A 48 0.63 19.28 -2.72
C ILE A 48 1.50 18.03 -2.95
N ALA A 49 2.00 17.82 -4.18
CA ALA A 49 2.68 16.59 -4.55
C ALA A 49 3.96 16.31 -3.71
N PRO A 50 4.86 17.29 -3.45
CA PRO A 50 6.00 17.08 -2.55
C PRO A 50 5.59 16.67 -1.13
N ALA A 51 4.50 17.24 -0.60
CA ALA A 51 3.99 16.88 0.72
C ALA A 51 3.46 15.44 0.74
N MET A 52 2.76 15.00 -0.31
CA MET A 52 2.29 13.63 -0.44
C MET A 52 3.44 12.63 -0.60
N HIS A 53 4.49 12.99 -1.36
CA HIS A 53 5.70 12.16 -1.48
C HIS A 53 6.37 11.98 -0.11
N SER A 54 6.49 13.06 0.67
CA SER A 54 7.06 13.01 2.02
C SER A 54 6.20 12.18 2.97
N ALA A 55 4.87 12.33 2.92
CA ALA A 55 3.96 11.54 3.73
C ALA A 55 4.06 10.04 3.40
N PHE A 56 4.01 9.69 2.12
CA PHE A 56 4.13 8.29 1.69
C PHE A 56 5.46 7.67 2.08
N ASP A 57 6.58 8.38 1.96
CA ASP A 57 7.90 7.90 2.37
C ASP A 57 7.95 7.57 3.88
N ARG A 58 7.36 8.43 4.73
CA ARG A 58 7.24 8.16 6.17
C ARG A 58 6.37 6.92 6.45
N SER A 59 5.25 6.79 5.75
CA SER A 59 4.35 5.65 5.92
C SER A 59 5.00 4.36 5.42
N ALA A 60 5.72 4.38 4.30
CA ALA A 60 6.48 3.24 3.80
C ALA A 60 7.58 2.78 4.78
N LYS A 61 8.29 3.72 5.42
CA LYS A 61 9.27 3.40 6.47
C LYS A 61 8.61 2.78 7.70
N SER A 62 7.45 3.28 8.10
CA SER A 62 6.67 2.74 9.23
C SER A 62 6.17 1.33 8.94
N LEU A 63 5.64 1.09 7.73
CA LEU A 63 5.19 -0.22 7.28
C LEU A 63 6.37 -1.21 7.21
N ALA A 64 7.54 -0.78 6.74
CA ALA A 64 8.75 -1.61 6.73
C ALA A 64 9.12 -2.08 8.14
N LYS A 65 9.06 -1.17 9.13
CA LYS A 65 9.30 -1.49 10.55
C LYS A 65 8.26 -2.45 11.09
N GLN A 66 6.97 -2.24 10.77
CA GLN A 66 5.88 -3.08 11.25
C GLN A 66 5.87 -4.48 10.62
N LEU A 67 6.31 -4.59 9.36
CA LEU A 67 6.53 -5.87 8.69
C LEU A 67 7.68 -6.63 9.37
N GLY A 68 8.78 -5.93 9.70
CA GLY A 68 9.94 -6.55 10.33
C GLY A 68 10.42 -7.77 9.54
N ASP A 69 10.66 -8.89 10.20
CA ASP A 69 11.07 -10.13 9.54
C ASP A 69 9.90 -11.04 9.13
N LYS A 70 8.65 -10.64 9.40
CA LYS A 70 7.47 -11.45 9.08
C LYS A 70 7.29 -11.61 7.57
N PRO A 71 6.89 -12.78 7.06
CA PRO A 71 6.68 -12.96 5.63
C PRO A 71 5.50 -12.15 5.09
N PHE A 72 4.48 -11.88 5.92
CA PHE A 72 3.28 -11.09 5.60
C PHE A 72 2.91 -10.15 6.75
N LEU A 73 2.04 -9.16 6.46
CA LEU A 73 1.68 -8.12 7.43
C LEU A 73 1.00 -8.68 8.68
N MET A 74 0.20 -9.74 8.49
CA MET A 74 -0.55 -10.43 9.54
C MET A 74 0.13 -11.71 10.04
N GLY A 75 1.43 -11.91 9.77
CA GLY A 75 2.20 -13.07 10.24
C GLY A 75 2.59 -14.01 9.10
N GLU A 76 2.29 -15.31 9.26
CA GLU A 76 2.80 -16.39 8.40
C GLU A 76 2.01 -16.59 7.10
N ALA A 77 0.75 -16.15 7.06
CA ALA A 77 -0.12 -16.36 5.92
C ALA A 77 -0.47 -15.03 5.25
N ILE A 78 -0.56 -15.07 3.91
CA ILE A 78 -1.03 -13.92 3.15
C ILE A 78 -2.50 -13.61 3.47
N SER A 79 -2.79 -12.32 3.56
CA SER A 79 -4.08 -11.78 3.96
C SER A 79 -4.49 -10.60 3.08
N LEU A 80 -5.69 -10.05 3.32
CA LEU A 80 -6.22 -8.88 2.61
C LEU A 80 -5.28 -7.65 2.68
N PRO A 81 -4.75 -7.24 3.85
CA PRO A 81 -3.75 -6.17 3.93
C PRO A 81 -2.58 -6.31 2.97
N ASP A 82 -2.07 -7.52 2.75
CA ASP A 82 -0.93 -7.74 1.85
C ASP A 82 -1.26 -7.40 0.39
N LEU A 83 -2.49 -7.69 -0.03
CA LEU A 83 -2.96 -7.36 -1.38
C LEU A 83 -3.10 -5.84 -1.58
N LEU A 84 -3.63 -5.15 -0.58
CA LEU A 84 -3.74 -3.70 -0.61
C LEU A 84 -2.37 -3.03 -0.59
N ALA A 85 -1.46 -3.51 0.26
CA ALA A 85 -0.10 -2.98 0.34
C ALA A 85 0.64 -3.13 -0.99
N VAL A 86 0.61 -4.30 -1.64
CA VAL A 86 1.28 -4.49 -2.95
C VAL A 86 0.65 -3.66 -4.06
N HIS A 87 -0.66 -3.44 -4.01
CA HIS A 87 -1.33 -2.52 -4.91
C HIS A 87 -0.80 -1.09 -4.75
N CYS A 88 -0.81 -0.54 -3.53
CA CYS A 88 -0.32 0.80 -3.23
C CYS A 88 1.17 0.96 -3.60
N MET A 89 2.00 -0.03 -3.28
CA MET A 89 3.42 -0.03 -3.65
C MET A 89 3.65 -0.03 -5.17
N GLY A 90 2.82 -0.75 -5.93
CA GLY A 90 2.86 -0.76 -7.39
C GLY A 90 2.46 0.59 -7.99
N TRP A 91 1.40 1.21 -7.46
CA TRP A 91 0.94 2.53 -7.87
C TRP A 91 1.98 3.60 -7.56
N ALA A 92 2.51 3.63 -6.34
CA ALA A 92 3.56 4.57 -5.93
C ALA A 92 4.75 4.55 -6.89
N PHE A 93 5.19 3.35 -7.29
CA PHE A 93 6.25 3.19 -8.28
C PHE A 93 5.89 3.81 -9.64
N GLY A 94 4.69 3.52 -10.16
CA GLY A 94 4.22 4.08 -11.44
C GLY A 94 4.00 5.60 -11.41
N ALA A 95 3.66 6.15 -10.24
CA ALA A 95 3.41 7.57 -10.02
C ALA A 95 4.67 8.37 -9.62
N GLY A 96 5.86 7.76 -9.63
CA GLY A 96 7.12 8.47 -9.34
C GLY A 96 7.31 8.89 -7.87
N PHE A 97 6.62 8.22 -6.93
CA PHE A 97 6.85 8.43 -5.51
C PHE A 97 8.25 7.96 -5.08
N PRO A 98 8.75 8.39 -3.91
CA PRO A 98 10.06 7.97 -3.40
C PRO A 98 10.23 6.45 -3.35
N ALA A 99 11.46 5.99 -3.58
CA ALA A 99 11.77 4.58 -3.59
C ALA A 99 11.47 3.91 -2.24
N LEU A 100 10.85 2.74 -2.27
CA LEU A 100 10.51 1.98 -1.07
C LEU A 100 11.77 1.54 -0.28
N PRO A 101 11.66 1.38 1.04
CA PRO A 101 12.67 0.66 1.82
C PRO A 101 12.93 -0.75 1.26
N ASP A 102 14.18 -1.23 1.33
CA ASP A 102 14.58 -2.51 0.70
C ASP A 102 13.77 -3.70 1.20
N ARG A 103 13.39 -3.68 2.49
CA ARG A 103 12.51 -4.68 3.06
C ARG A 103 11.15 -4.77 2.36
N LEU A 104 10.56 -3.63 2.02
CA LEU A 104 9.30 -3.55 1.27
C LEU A 104 9.48 -3.87 -0.21
N LYS A 105 10.63 -3.52 -0.82
CA LYS A 105 10.96 -3.98 -2.18
C LYS A 105 10.97 -5.50 -2.27
N ALA A 106 11.65 -6.17 -1.34
CA ALA A 106 11.72 -7.63 -1.29
C ALA A 106 10.33 -8.27 -1.07
N TYR A 107 9.57 -7.73 -0.13
CA TYR A 107 8.19 -8.14 0.15
C TYR A 107 7.25 -7.96 -1.05
N SER A 108 7.29 -6.80 -1.71
CA SER A 108 6.53 -6.52 -2.93
C SER A 108 6.91 -7.48 -4.06
N LYS A 109 8.20 -7.76 -4.25
CA LYS A 109 8.69 -8.75 -5.23
C LYS A 109 8.11 -10.14 -4.96
N GLN A 110 8.13 -10.60 -3.70
CA GLN A 110 7.53 -11.87 -3.30
C GLN A 110 6.03 -11.93 -3.64
N LEU A 111 5.27 -10.88 -3.30
CA LEU A 111 3.84 -10.82 -3.58
C LEU A 111 3.52 -10.81 -5.08
N ARG A 112 4.27 -10.03 -5.86
CA ARG A 112 4.11 -9.91 -7.33
C ARG A 112 4.52 -11.19 -8.07
N ALA A 113 5.37 -12.02 -7.48
CA ALA A 113 5.77 -13.29 -8.08
C ALA A 113 4.66 -14.33 -8.07
N ARG A 114 3.65 -14.19 -7.20
CA ARG A 114 2.55 -15.16 -7.04
C ARG A 114 1.73 -15.30 -8.34
N PRO A 115 1.36 -16.53 -8.76
CA PRO A 115 0.54 -16.74 -9.96
C PRO A 115 -0.75 -15.92 -9.98
N ALA A 116 -1.41 -15.79 -8.83
CA ALA A 116 -2.65 -15.02 -8.70
C ALA A 116 -2.46 -13.52 -8.99
N PHE A 117 -1.31 -12.93 -8.65
CA PHE A 117 -1.02 -11.52 -8.97
C PHE A 117 -0.87 -11.35 -10.49
N ARG A 118 -0.11 -12.25 -11.13
CA ARG A 118 0.09 -12.23 -12.59
C ARG A 118 -1.22 -12.43 -13.35
N ALA A 119 -2.08 -13.33 -12.87
CA ALA A 119 -3.38 -13.59 -13.48
C ALA A 119 -4.32 -12.37 -13.40
N ALA A 120 -4.24 -11.57 -12.34
CA ALA A 120 -5.06 -10.37 -12.19
C ALA A 120 -4.69 -9.27 -13.19
N GLY A 121 -3.39 -9.10 -13.49
CA GLY A 121 -2.90 -8.10 -14.45
C GLY A 121 -2.94 -8.54 -15.93
N ALA A 122 -3.31 -9.78 -16.21
CA ALA A 122 -3.48 -10.30 -17.58
C ALA A 122 -4.92 -10.12 -18.12
N ARG A 123 -5.80 -9.48 -17.33
CA ARG A 123 -7.16 -9.11 -17.70
C ARG A 123 -7.20 -7.67 -18.17
#